data_AF-A0A816XR89-F1
#
_entry.id   AF-A0A816XR89-F1
#
_cell.length_a   1.000
_cell.length_b   1.000
_cell.length_c   1.000
_cell.angle_alpha   90.00
_cell.angle_beta   90.00
_cell.angle_gamma   90.00
#
_symmetry.space_group_name_H-M   'P 1'
#
loop_
_entity.id
_entity.type
_entity.pdbx_description
1 polymer ?
#
loop_
_entity_poly.entity_id
_entity_poly.type
_entity_poly.pdbx_seq_one_letter_code
_entity_poly.pdbx_strand_id
1 'polypeptide(L)'
;MNPLMPIFQQIVVQELFERILFIWAIRHPASGYVQGINDLVTPFFVVFLSEFIENDVEIENFDISSLPEANRKIIEADSYWATSHLLEGIQDNYTFAQPGIQYKVRTLEELVKRIDEPLYRHLKNQHIEFLQFAFRWMNNLLMRELPVRCTIRLWDTYLSEQNGFSQFHLYICASFLIRFSKDLLREKDFQGILLLLQNLPTHSWTSNDISILTAEAYQLKVMFANAPRHLTS
;
A
#
# COMPACT_ATOMS: atom_id res chain seq x y z
N MET A 1 1.44 9.60 -3.78
CA MET A 1 1.95 10.43 -4.85
C MET A 1 3.32 9.97 -5.32
N ASN A 2 3.35 9.40 -6.53
CA ASN A 2 4.58 9.24 -7.30
C ASN A 2 4.91 10.62 -7.90
N PRO A 3 5.91 11.36 -7.38
CA PRO A 3 6.17 12.74 -7.81
C PRO A 3 6.63 12.85 -9.28
N LEU A 4 7.00 11.73 -9.89
CA LEU A 4 7.48 11.67 -11.27
C LEU A 4 6.35 11.59 -12.31
N MET A 5 5.12 11.27 -11.90
CA MET A 5 4.00 11.21 -12.85
C MET A 5 3.50 12.64 -13.16
N PRO A 6 3.44 13.06 -14.45
CA PRO A 6 3.20 14.46 -14.81
C PRO A 6 1.93 15.08 -14.23
N ILE A 7 0.84 14.31 -14.15
CA ILE A 7 -0.43 14.76 -13.54
C ILE A 7 -0.26 15.28 -12.11
N PHE A 8 0.61 14.68 -11.29
CA PHE A 8 0.83 15.12 -9.91
C PHE A 8 1.76 16.33 -9.79
N GLN A 9 2.35 16.78 -10.90
CA GLN A 9 3.15 18.01 -10.96
C GLN A 9 2.29 19.24 -11.27
N GLN A 10 1.03 19.05 -11.68
CA GLN A 10 0.11 20.15 -11.93
C GLN A 10 -0.32 20.81 -10.62
N ILE A 11 -0.22 22.15 -10.55
CA ILE A 11 -0.56 22.94 -9.35
C ILE A 11 -2.00 22.65 -8.89
N VAL A 12 -2.94 22.55 -9.83
CA VAL A 12 -4.36 22.26 -9.52
C VAL A 12 -4.52 20.94 -8.77
N VAL A 13 -3.73 19.91 -9.13
CA VAL A 13 -3.76 18.60 -8.46
C VAL A 13 -3.10 18.67 -7.09
N GLN A 14 -2.01 19.42 -6.95
CA GLN A 14 -1.34 19.63 -5.66
C GLN A 14 -2.26 20.34 -4.66
N GLU A 15 -2.90 21.44 -5.07
CA GLU A 15 -3.86 22.18 -4.25
C GLU A 15 -5.07 21.34 -3.84
N LEU A 16 -5.56 20.48 -4.74
CA LEU A 16 -6.64 19.53 -4.47
C LEU A 16 -6.22 18.51 -3.41
N PHE A 17 -5.04 17.89 -3.56
CA PHE A 17 -4.53 16.92 -2.59
C PHE A 17 -4.24 17.57 -1.24
N GLU A 18 -3.65 18.78 -1.23
CA GLU A 18 -3.43 19.54 -0.01
C GLU A 18 -4.72 19.80 0.74
N ARG A 19 -5.79 20.21 0.04
CA ARG A 19 -7.09 20.47 0.65
C ARG A 19 -7.76 19.20 1.19
N ILE A 20 -7.72 18.09 0.45
CA ILE A 20 -8.18 16.79 0.94
C ILE A 20 -7.47 16.42 2.24
N LEU A 21 -6.14 16.46 2.23
CA LEU A 21 -5.31 16.02 3.35
C LEU A 21 -5.43 16.96 4.55
N PHE A 22 -5.52 18.26 4.32
CA PHE A 22 -5.71 19.27 5.36
C PHE A 22 -7.05 19.12 6.06
N ILE A 23 -8.14 18.98 5.30
CA ILE A 23 -9.48 18.75 5.86
C ILE A 23 -9.51 17.45 6.65
N TRP A 24 -8.92 16.37 6.10
CA TRP A 24 -8.85 15.08 6.79
C TRP A 24 -8.08 15.21 8.11
N ALA A 25 -6.90 15.84 8.11
CA ALA A 25 -6.06 16.00 9.28
C ALA A 25 -6.75 16.78 10.42
N ILE A 26 -7.46 17.88 10.09
CA ILE A 26 -8.20 18.66 11.10
C ILE A 26 -9.35 17.86 11.70
N ARG A 27 -10.01 17.02 10.90
CA ARG A 27 -11.13 16.19 11.36
C ARG A 27 -10.69 14.97 12.18
N HIS A 28 -9.40 14.62 12.15
CA HIS A 28 -8.83 13.48 12.87
C HIS A 28 -7.68 13.93 13.79
N PRO A 29 -7.96 14.69 14.87
CA PRO A 29 -6.93 15.31 15.71
C PRO A 29 -6.03 14.30 16.46
N ALA A 30 -6.48 13.06 16.64
CA ALA A 30 -5.66 11.98 17.21
C ALA A 30 -4.50 11.52 16.29
N SER A 31 -4.62 11.82 14.99
CA SER A 31 -3.62 11.49 13.96
C SER A 31 -2.94 12.75 13.42
N GLY A 32 -3.71 13.79 13.08
CA GLY A 32 -3.23 14.92 12.29
C GLY A 32 -2.79 14.47 10.89
N TYR A 33 -1.87 15.19 10.25
CA TYR A 33 -1.25 14.73 9.02
C TYR A 33 -0.06 13.82 9.34
N VAL A 34 -0.05 12.63 8.75
CA VAL A 34 1.07 11.68 8.81
C VAL A 34 1.56 11.38 7.39
N GLN A 35 2.88 11.45 7.20
CA GLN A 35 3.48 11.16 5.90
C GLN A 35 3.11 9.74 5.46
N GLY A 36 2.61 9.64 4.22
CA GLY A 36 2.14 8.39 3.63
C GLY A 36 0.64 8.39 3.37
N ILE A 37 -0.16 9.15 4.13
CA ILE A 37 -1.59 9.33 3.85
C ILE A 37 -1.79 10.01 2.48
N ASN A 38 -0.88 10.90 2.10
CA ASN A 38 -0.85 11.52 0.77
C ASN A 38 -0.72 10.52 -0.39
N ASP A 39 -0.21 9.31 -0.12
CA ASP A 39 -0.20 8.25 -1.12
C ASP A 39 -1.57 7.64 -1.30
N LEU A 40 -2.32 7.46 -0.21
CA LEU A 40 -3.59 6.75 -0.22
C LEU A 40 -4.71 7.49 -0.98
N VAL A 41 -4.56 8.80 -1.18
CA VAL A 41 -5.49 9.59 -2.00
C VAL A 41 -5.34 9.25 -3.49
N THR A 42 -4.14 8.87 -3.93
CA THR A 42 -3.80 8.72 -5.36
C THR A 42 -4.69 7.71 -6.11
N PRO A 43 -4.95 6.49 -5.63
CA PRO A 43 -5.74 5.52 -6.39
C PRO A 43 -7.19 5.97 -6.55
N PHE A 44 -7.80 6.53 -5.51
CA PHE A 44 -9.14 7.09 -5.58
C PHE A 44 -9.22 8.25 -6.56
N PHE A 45 -8.29 9.20 -6.48
CA PHE A 45 -8.23 10.33 -7.41
C PHE A 45 -8.12 9.86 -8.87
N VAL A 46 -7.22 8.92 -9.17
CA VAL A 46 -7.02 8.39 -10.53
C VAL A 46 -8.27 7.66 -11.02
N VAL A 47 -8.91 6.85 -10.18
CA VAL A 47 -10.13 6.11 -10.54
C VAL A 47 -11.30 7.08 -10.79
N PHE A 48 -11.56 8.04 -9.89
CA PHE A 48 -12.66 8.98 -10.09
C PHE A 48 -12.42 9.94 -11.26
N LEU A 49 -11.18 10.35 -11.50
CA LEU A 49 -10.83 11.10 -12.70
C LEU A 49 -11.13 10.31 -13.99
N SER A 50 -10.92 8.98 -13.97
CA SER A 50 -11.12 8.13 -15.15
C SER A 50 -12.56 8.15 -15.68
N GLU A 51 -13.54 8.52 -14.85
CA GLU A 51 -14.95 8.66 -15.26
C GLU A 51 -15.20 9.91 -16.15
N PHE A 52 -14.30 10.90 -16.08
CA PHE A 52 -14.44 12.17 -16.78
C PHE A 52 -13.53 12.33 -18.00
N ILE A 53 -12.79 11.28 -18.36
CA ILE A 53 -11.85 11.26 -19.49
C ILE A 53 -12.18 10.10 -20.44
N GLU A 54 -11.88 10.27 -21.72
CA GLU A 54 -12.06 9.20 -22.71
C GLU A 54 -11.03 8.08 -22.50
N ASN A 55 -11.41 6.84 -22.81
CA ASN A 55 -10.60 5.64 -22.51
C ASN A 55 -9.23 5.59 -23.23
N ASP A 56 -9.08 6.34 -24.32
CA ASP A 56 -7.85 6.45 -25.12
C ASP A 56 -6.90 7.54 -24.61
N VAL A 57 -7.33 8.34 -23.62
CA VAL A 57 -6.51 9.40 -23.03
C VAL A 57 -5.65 8.84 -21.90
N GLU A 58 -4.34 9.06 -22.00
CA GLU A 58 -3.41 8.72 -20.92
C GLU A 58 -3.61 9.65 -19.72
N ILE A 59 -4.13 9.08 -18.62
CA ILE A 59 -4.40 9.81 -17.37
C ILE A 59 -3.17 10.59 -16.88
N GLU A 60 -1.98 10.01 -17.03
CA GLU A 60 -0.73 10.60 -16.55
C GLU A 60 -0.42 11.96 -17.18
N ASN A 61 -0.91 12.19 -18.40
CA ASN A 61 -0.64 13.37 -19.22
C ASN A 61 -1.87 14.29 -19.35
N PHE A 62 -3.00 13.95 -18.72
CA PHE A 62 -4.24 14.69 -18.83
C PHE A 62 -4.17 16.04 -18.10
N ASP A 63 -4.58 17.13 -18.75
CA ASP A 63 -4.64 18.47 -18.15
C ASP A 63 -5.91 18.63 -17.31
N ILE A 64 -5.77 18.62 -15.99
CA ILE A 64 -6.89 18.71 -15.04
C ILE A 64 -7.54 20.10 -15.06
N SER A 65 -6.80 21.13 -15.48
CA SER A 65 -7.36 22.48 -15.59
C SER A 65 -8.41 22.59 -16.69
N SER A 66 -8.36 21.68 -17.69
CA SER A 66 -9.33 21.61 -18.79
C SER A 66 -10.73 21.13 -18.37
N LEU A 67 -10.85 20.37 -17.27
CA LEU A 67 -12.15 19.91 -16.77
C LEU A 67 -12.99 21.09 -16.23
N PRO A 68 -14.33 21.04 -16.33
CA PRO A 68 -15.18 21.99 -15.62
C PRO A 68 -14.92 21.96 -14.11
N GLU A 69 -14.99 23.12 -13.45
CA GLU A 69 -14.75 23.23 -11.99
C GLU A 69 -15.70 22.33 -11.19
N ALA A 70 -16.94 22.16 -11.64
CA ALA A 70 -17.90 21.25 -11.03
C ALA A 70 -17.40 19.80 -11.00
N ASN A 71 -16.80 19.31 -12.09
CA ASN A 71 -16.27 17.95 -12.17
C ASN A 71 -15.06 17.79 -11.25
N ARG A 72 -14.16 18.78 -11.22
CA ARG A 72 -13.02 18.77 -10.27
C ARG A 72 -13.47 18.69 -8.81
N LYS A 73 -14.54 19.42 -8.44
CA LYS A 73 -15.11 19.37 -7.09
C LYS A 73 -15.71 18.01 -6.75
N ILE A 74 -16.35 17.33 -7.71
CA ILE A 74 -16.86 15.96 -7.55
C ILE A 74 -15.68 15.01 -7.28
N ILE A 75 -14.66 15.01 -8.14
CA ILE A 75 -13.47 14.17 -8.00
C ILE A 75 -12.80 14.40 -6.64
N GLU A 76 -12.65 15.66 -6.21
CA GLU A 76 -12.09 16.01 -4.91
C GLU A 76 -12.91 15.45 -3.74
N ALA A 77 -14.22 15.69 -3.75
CA ALA A 77 -15.11 15.27 -2.67
C ALA A 77 -15.18 13.75 -2.54
N ASP A 78 -15.29 13.04 -3.67
CA ASP A 78 -15.35 11.58 -3.69
C ASP A 78 -14.01 10.96 -3.26
N SER A 79 -12.90 11.54 -3.71
CA SER A 79 -11.55 11.15 -3.25
C SER A 79 -11.41 11.33 -1.74
N TYR A 80 -11.90 12.44 -1.19
CA TYR A 80 -11.89 12.70 0.25
C TYR A 80 -12.70 11.66 1.02
N TRP A 81 -13.94 11.37 0.61
CA TRP A 81 -14.80 10.44 1.33
C TRP A 81 -14.31 9.00 1.23
N ALA A 82 -13.87 8.57 0.05
CA ALA A 82 -13.31 7.23 -0.14
C ALA A 82 -12.01 7.03 0.67
N THR A 83 -11.12 8.03 0.67
CA THR A 83 -9.90 8.00 1.49
C THR A 83 -10.24 7.98 2.98
N SER A 84 -11.21 8.78 3.42
CA SER A 84 -11.66 8.82 4.80
C SER A 84 -12.19 7.45 5.25
N HIS A 85 -13.03 6.82 4.43
CA HIS A 85 -13.59 5.51 4.72
C HIS A 85 -12.53 4.40 4.78
N LEU A 86 -11.53 4.44 3.88
CA LEU A 86 -10.37 3.53 3.97
C LEU A 86 -9.64 3.71 5.31
N LEU A 87 -9.35 4.96 5.68
CA LEU A 87 -8.58 5.28 6.89
C LEU A 87 -9.32 4.91 8.18
N GLU A 88 -10.65 4.90 8.18
CA GLU A 88 -11.45 4.41 9.32
C GLU A 88 -11.12 2.97 9.69
N GLY A 89 -10.79 2.12 8.71
CA GLY A 89 -10.42 0.71 8.93
C GLY A 89 -8.99 0.50 9.45
N ILE A 90 -8.15 1.53 9.46
CA ILE A 90 -6.73 1.47 9.81
C ILE A 90 -6.27 2.68 10.63
N GLN A 91 -7.13 3.27 11.46
CA GLN A 91 -6.84 4.52 12.18
C GLN A 91 -5.58 4.42 13.06
N ASP A 92 -5.39 3.28 13.71
CA ASP A 92 -4.26 2.97 14.59
C ASP A 92 -2.90 2.99 13.87
N ASN A 93 -2.89 2.89 12.54
CA ASN A 93 -1.69 3.08 11.72
C ASN A 93 -1.15 4.53 11.76
N TYR A 94 -2.01 5.52 12.06
CA TYR A 94 -1.67 6.95 11.91
C TYR A 94 -1.84 7.76 13.19
N THR A 95 -2.24 7.12 14.30
CA THR A 95 -2.22 7.77 15.63
C THR A 95 -0.79 7.92 16.17
N PHE A 96 -0.63 8.65 17.28
CA PHE A 96 0.68 8.87 17.92
C PHE A 96 1.49 7.58 18.08
N ALA A 97 2.76 7.62 17.64
CA ALA A 97 3.70 6.49 17.59
C ALA A 97 3.29 5.30 16.68
N GLN A 98 2.19 5.40 15.93
CA GLN A 98 1.75 4.45 14.91
C GLN A 98 1.72 2.98 15.39
N PRO A 99 1.03 2.68 16.51
CA PRO A 99 1.02 1.34 17.11
C PRO A 99 0.50 0.26 16.16
N GLY A 100 -0.45 0.59 15.27
CA GLY A 100 -0.98 -0.33 14.27
C GLY A 100 0.09 -0.82 13.28
N ILE A 101 0.99 0.09 12.84
CA ILE A 101 2.10 -0.27 11.96
C ILE A 101 3.09 -1.18 12.69
N GLN A 102 3.47 -0.83 13.92
CA GLN A 102 4.40 -1.65 14.70
C GLN A 102 3.86 -3.05 14.97
N TYR A 103 2.56 -3.17 15.25
CA TYR A 103 1.88 -4.45 15.39
C TYR A 103 1.94 -5.25 14.08
N LYS A 104 1.50 -4.65 12.96
CA LYS A 104 1.48 -5.32 11.65
C LYS A 104 2.86 -5.80 11.20
N VAL A 105 3.91 -5.00 11.42
CA VAL A 105 5.30 -5.38 11.09
C VAL A 105 5.75 -6.59 11.91
N ARG A 106 5.47 -6.63 13.22
CA ARG A 106 5.80 -7.78 14.08
C ARG A 106 5.02 -9.03 13.65
N THR A 107 3.73 -8.89 13.35
CA THR A 107 2.92 -10.02 12.88
C THR A 107 3.43 -10.53 11.52
N LEU A 108 3.91 -9.64 10.63
CA LEU A 108 4.51 -10.04 9.36
C LEU A 108 5.77 -10.87 9.60
N GLU A 109 6.64 -10.43 10.51
CA GLU A 109 7.85 -11.16 10.88
C GLU A 109 7.54 -12.56 11.41
N GLU A 110 6.59 -12.69 12.33
CA GLU A 110 6.16 -13.98 12.88
C GLU A 110 5.55 -14.89 11.82
N LEU A 111 4.76 -14.34 10.90
CA LEU A 111 4.16 -15.07 9.80
C LEU A 111 5.25 -15.58 8.83
N VAL A 112 6.19 -14.72 8.45
CA VAL A 112 7.30 -15.08 7.55
C VAL A 112 8.19 -16.16 8.15
N LYS A 113 8.51 -16.06 9.46
CA LYS A 113 9.22 -17.11 10.20
C LYS A 113 8.55 -18.48 10.05
N ARG A 114 7.21 -18.53 10.07
CA ARG A 114 6.46 -19.80 9.97
C ARG A 114 6.40 -20.36 8.55
N ILE A 115 6.30 -19.50 7.54
CA ILE A 115 6.05 -19.92 6.15
C ILE A 115 7.33 -20.05 5.31
N ASP A 116 8.38 -19.31 5.65
CA ASP A 116 9.68 -19.33 4.97
C ASP A 116 10.81 -19.08 5.99
N GLU A 117 10.99 -20.06 6.89
CA GLU A 117 12.05 -20.05 7.90
C GLU A 117 13.47 -19.85 7.30
N PRO A 118 13.84 -20.43 6.13
CA PRO A 118 15.12 -20.13 5.49
C PRO A 118 15.32 -18.64 5.18
N LEU A 119 14.32 -17.97 4.60
CA LEU A 119 14.38 -16.53 4.34
C LEU A 119 14.46 -15.74 5.65
N TYR A 120 13.61 -16.05 6.62
CA TYR A 120 13.63 -15.39 7.94
C TYR A 120 15.02 -15.45 8.60
N ARG A 121 15.63 -16.64 8.64
CA ARG A 121 16.98 -16.82 9.20
C ARG A 121 18.03 -16.04 8.42
N HIS A 122 17.93 -16.03 7.09
CA HIS A 122 18.86 -15.27 6.26
C HIS A 122 18.80 -13.78 6.56
N LEU A 123 17.60 -13.19 6.63
CA LEU A 123 17.42 -11.78 7.00
C LEU A 123 17.99 -11.49 8.39
N LYS A 124 17.74 -12.36 9.38
CA LYS A 124 18.29 -12.21 10.74
C LYS A 124 19.81 -12.31 10.80
N ASN A 125 20.40 -13.25 10.08
CA ASN A 125 21.85 -13.43 10.03
C ASN A 125 22.54 -12.23 9.36
N GLN A 126 21.83 -11.54 8.47
CA GLN A 126 22.30 -10.32 7.81
C GLN A 126 21.92 -9.06 8.57
N HIS A 127 21.41 -9.18 9.81
CA HIS A 127 20.99 -8.08 10.67
C HIS A 127 19.91 -7.17 10.05
N ILE A 128 19.06 -7.73 9.17
CA ILE A 128 17.91 -7.03 8.61
C ILE A 128 16.75 -7.10 9.60
N GLU A 129 16.25 -5.94 9.99
CA GLU A 129 15.04 -5.81 10.78
C GLU A 129 13.84 -5.54 9.88
N PHE A 130 12.71 -6.19 10.16
CA PHE A 130 11.50 -6.03 9.34
C PHE A 130 11.02 -4.59 9.27
N LEU A 131 11.22 -3.80 10.34
CA LEU A 131 10.85 -2.39 10.38
C LEU A 131 11.56 -1.56 9.29
N GLN A 132 12.78 -1.94 8.88
CA GLN A 132 13.59 -1.19 7.90
C GLN A 132 13.00 -1.17 6.49
N PHE A 133 12.12 -2.12 6.15
CA PHE A 133 11.45 -2.18 4.84
C PHE A 133 9.93 -2.23 4.97
N ALA A 134 9.40 -3.04 5.89
CA ALA A 134 7.97 -3.30 6.00
C ALA A 134 7.20 -2.12 6.61
N PHE A 135 7.85 -1.19 7.31
CA PHE A 135 7.19 0.04 7.77
C PHE A 135 6.52 0.76 6.59
N ARG A 136 7.26 0.96 5.48
CA ARG A 136 6.75 1.62 4.28
C ARG A 136 5.65 0.80 3.61
N TRP A 137 5.79 -0.52 3.59
CA TRP A 137 4.77 -1.41 3.02
C TRP A 137 3.44 -1.26 3.75
N MET A 138 3.45 -1.24 5.08
CA MET A 138 2.25 -1.09 5.91
C MET A 138 1.68 0.33 5.90
N ASN A 139 2.56 1.34 5.95
CA ASN A 139 2.18 2.76 6.03
C ASN A 139 1.56 3.27 4.73
N ASN A 140 2.02 2.72 3.60
CA ASN A 140 1.60 3.12 2.26
C ASN A 140 0.84 2.03 1.51
N LEU A 141 0.43 0.95 2.17
CA LEU A 141 -0.30 -0.17 1.57
C LEU A 141 0.35 -0.71 0.27
N LEU A 142 1.67 -0.92 0.31
CA LEU A 142 2.53 -1.34 -0.82
C LEU A 142 2.54 -0.41 -2.04
N MET A 143 1.92 0.77 -1.99
CA MET A 143 1.87 1.71 -3.11
C MET A 143 3.22 2.20 -3.60
N ARG A 144 4.24 2.15 -2.72
CA ARG A 144 5.62 2.51 -3.07
C ARG A 144 6.38 1.38 -3.74
N GLU A 145 5.84 0.17 -3.69
CA GLU A 145 6.44 -1.05 -4.21
C GLU A 145 5.75 -1.54 -5.49
N LEU A 146 4.64 -0.92 -5.90
CA LEU A 146 3.82 -1.35 -7.02
C LEU A 146 3.50 -0.16 -7.95
N PRO A 147 3.41 -0.38 -9.27
CA PRO A 147 2.83 0.60 -10.17
C PRO A 147 1.40 0.97 -9.76
N VAL A 148 0.95 2.20 -10.08
CA VAL A 148 -0.39 2.69 -9.71
C VAL A 148 -1.49 1.78 -10.26
N ARG A 149 -1.38 1.32 -11.51
CA ARG A 149 -2.30 0.34 -12.12
C ARG A 149 -2.42 -0.97 -11.32
N CYS A 150 -1.31 -1.43 -10.75
CA CYS A 150 -1.26 -2.64 -9.93
C CYS A 150 -1.87 -2.39 -8.55
N THR A 151 -1.65 -1.19 -7.98
CA THR A 151 -2.29 -0.76 -6.73
C THR A 151 -3.80 -0.72 -6.89
N ILE A 152 -4.31 -0.09 -7.94
CA ILE A 152 -5.76 -0.01 -8.23
C ILE A 152 -6.34 -1.42 -8.32
N ARG A 153 -5.72 -2.31 -9.11
CA ARG A 153 -6.17 -3.70 -9.21
C ARG A 153 -6.12 -4.45 -7.88
N LEU A 154 -5.13 -4.20 -7.03
CA LEU A 154 -5.05 -4.80 -5.69
C LEU A 154 -6.18 -4.28 -4.79
N TRP A 155 -6.52 -3.00 -4.90
CA TRP A 155 -7.55 -2.37 -4.09
C TRP A 155 -8.96 -2.84 -4.45
N ASP A 156 -9.21 -3.29 -5.68
CA ASP A 156 -10.45 -4.02 -6.02
C ASP A 156 -10.68 -5.19 -5.05
N THR A 157 -9.63 -5.95 -4.77
CA THR A 157 -9.69 -7.08 -3.83
C THR A 157 -9.77 -6.60 -2.38
N TYR A 158 -9.09 -5.53 -2.00
CA TYR A 158 -9.22 -4.97 -0.63
C TYR A 158 -10.60 -4.44 -0.30
N LEU A 159 -11.26 -3.81 -1.27
CA LEU A 159 -12.64 -3.31 -1.12
C LEU A 159 -13.66 -4.46 -1.11
N SER A 160 -13.35 -5.58 -1.78
CA SER A 160 -14.21 -6.77 -1.83
C SER A 160 -14.05 -7.71 -0.63
N GLU A 161 -12.86 -7.71 0.00
CA GLU A 161 -12.56 -8.55 1.16
C GLU A 161 -12.96 -7.86 2.48
N GLN A 162 -13.60 -8.62 3.38
CA GLN A 162 -13.83 -8.14 4.73
C GLN A 162 -12.48 -7.85 5.42
N ASN A 163 -12.34 -6.63 5.95
CA ASN A 163 -11.09 -6.15 6.57
C ASN A 163 -9.88 -6.21 5.61
N GLY A 164 -10.10 -5.93 4.32
CA GLY A 164 -9.08 -6.02 3.28
C GLY A 164 -7.82 -5.19 3.56
N PHE A 165 -7.99 -3.90 3.86
CA PHE A 165 -6.88 -2.97 4.13
C PHE A 165 -6.16 -3.23 5.47
N SER A 166 -6.83 -3.83 6.45
CA SER A 166 -6.29 -4.01 7.80
C SER A 166 -5.66 -5.39 8.00
N GLN A 167 -6.45 -6.46 7.83
CA GLN A 167 -6.02 -7.84 8.08
C GLN A 167 -5.50 -8.52 6.82
N PHE A 168 -6.19 -8.39 5.68
CA PHE A 168 -5.77 -9.10 4.46
C PHE A 168 -4.45 -8.57 3.90
N HIS A 169 -4.20 -7.26 4.05
CA HIS A 169 -2.96 -6.62 3.66
C HIS A 169 -1.70 -7.30 4.24
N LEU A 170 -1.79 -7.85 5.47
CA LEU A 170 -0.70 -8.60 6.10
C LEU A 170 -0.28 -9.82 5.26
N TYR A 171 -1.27 -10.59 4.79
CA TYR A 171 -1.03 -11.78 3.98
C TYR A 171 -0.53 -11.43 2.58
N ILE A 172 -0.96 -10.29 2.04
CA ILE A 172 -0.40 -9.74 0.80
C ILE A 172 1.07 -9.41 0.99
N CYS A 173 1.46 -8.72 2.07
CA CYS A 173 2.87 -8.42 2.35
C CYS A 173 3.71 -9.70 2.51
N ALA A 174 3.18 -10.72 3.18
CA ALA A 174 3.86 -12.01 3.33
C ALA A 174 4.06 -12.71 1.98
N SER A 175 2.98 -12.83 1.19
CA SER A 175 3.03 -13.41 -0.16
C SER A 175 4.01 -12.63 -1.07
N PHE A 176 3.97 -11.31 -1.00
CA PHE A 176 4.83 -10.41 -1.76
C PHE A 176 6.31 -10.65 -1.42
N LEU A 177 6.66 -10.76 -0.13
CA LEU A 177 8.03 -11.06 0.30
C LEU A 177 8.50 -12.44 -0.17
N ILE A 178 7.68 -13.48 -0.01
CA ILE A 178 8.03 -14.86 -0.41
C ILE A 178 8.29 -14.96 -1.91
N ARG A 179 7.55 -14.21 -2.73
CA ARG A 179 7.73 -14.19 -4.19
C ARG A 179 9.16 -13.85 -4.60
N PHE A 180 9.87 -13.05 -3.79
CA PHE A 180 11.27 -12.67 -4.00
C PHE A 180 12.26 -13.41 -3.10
N SER A 181 11.82 -14.42 -2.34
CA SER A 181 12.66 -15.20 -1.41
C SER A 181 13.94 -15.72 -2.06
N LYS A 182 13.83 -16.27 -3.28
CA LYS A 182 14.99 -16.81 -4.01
C LYS A 182 16.04 -15.73 -4.32
N ASP A 183 15.63 -14.53 -4.68
CA ASP A 183 16.54 -13.43 -5.00
C ASP A 183 17.14 -12.83 -3.73
N LEU A 184 16.33 -12.67 -2.67
CA LEU A 184 16.80 -12.22 -1.36
C LEU A 184 17.83 -13.17 -0.73
N LEU A 185 17.67 -14.49 -0.91
CA LEU A 185 18.62 -15.50 -0.44
C LEU A 185 19.96 -15.48 -1.23
N ARG A 186 19.96 -14.93 -2.44
CA ARG A 186 21.19 -14.78 -3.25
C ARG A 186 22.05 -13.62 -2.77
N GLU A 187 21.42 -12.52 -2.36
CA GLU A 187 22.11 -11.38 -1.75
C GLU A 187 22.79 -11.79 -0.43
N LYS A 188 24.05 -11.42 -0.25
CA LYS A 188 24.91 -11.92 0.85
C LYS A 188 25.32 -10.86 1.87
N ASP A 189 24.92 -9.62 1.64
CA ASP A 189 25.22 -8.50 2.52
C ASP A 189 23.97 -7.68 2.83
N PHE A 190 24.04 -6.97 3.95
CA PHE A 190 22.98 -6.10 4.45
C PHE A 190 22.52 -5.07 3.41
N GLN A 191 23.45 -4.44 2.69
CA GLN A 191 23.14 -3.34 1.78
C GLN A 191 22.38 -3.84 0.54
N GLY A 192 22.83 -4.93 -0.08
CA GLY A 192 22.18 -5.55 -1.23
C GLY A 192 20.75 -6.00 -0.91
N ILE A 193 20.57 -6.66 0.24
CA ILE A 193 19.24 -7.12 0.69
C ILE A 193 18.30 -5.94 0.92
N LEU A 194 18.74 -4.93 1.68
CA LEU A 194 17.89 -3.80 2.00
C LEU A 194 17.53 -2.98 0.75
N LEU A 195 18.48 -2.79 -0.17
CA LEU A 195 18.24 -2.12 -1.44
C LEU A 195 17.21 -2.88 -2.28
N LEU A 196 17.31 -4.22 -2.35
CA LEU A 196 16.36 -5.05 -3.06
C LEU A 196 14.97 -5.00 -2.43
N LEU A 197 14.85 -5.12 -1.10
CA LEU A 197 13.57 -5.02 -0.38
C LEU A 197 12.88 -3.67 -0.57
N GLN A 198 13.65 -2.60 -0.73
CA GLN A 198 13.12 -1.25 -0.96
C GLN A 198 12.90 -0.91 -2.44
N ASN A 199 13.32 -1.78 -3.37
CA ASN A 199 13.20 -1.57 -4.83
C ASN A 199 12.93 -2.89 -5.56
N LEU A 200 11.94 -3.65 -5.08
CA LEU A 200 11.58 -4.93 -5.69
C LEU A 200 11.16 -4.72 -7.17
N PRO A 201 11.54 -5.62 -8.08
CA PRO A 201 11.38 -5.40 -9.53
C PRO A 201 9.93 -5.64 -9.99
N THR A 202 9.04 -4.70 -9.66
CA THR A 202 7.59 -4.77 -9.96
C THR A 202 7.14 -3.82 -11.07
N HIS A 203 8.04 -3.03 -11.64
CA HIS A 203 7.72 -2.02 -12.67
C HIS A 203 6.98 -2.61 -13.88
N SER A 204 7.28 -3.86 -14.24
CA SER A 204 6.68 -4.60 -15.36
C SER A 204 5.44 -5.42 -14.97
N TRP A 205 5.04 -5.39 -13.70
CA TRP A 205 3.88 -6.18 -13.24
C TRP A 205 2.59 -5.73 -13.90
N THR A 206 1.69 -6.69 -14.03
CA THR A 206 0.40 -6.59 -14.68
C THR A 206 -0.72 -7.01 -13.73
N SER A 207 -1.97 -6.93 -14.18
CA SER A 207 -3.13 -7.44 -13.43
C SER A 207 -3.06 -8.95 -13.17
N ASN A 208 -2.32 -9.70 -14.00
CA ASN A 208 -2.12 -11.13 -13.80
C ASN A 208 -1.22 -11.40 -12.57
N ASP A 209 -0.14 -10.64 -12.42
CA ASP A 209 0.76 -10.74 -11.27
C ASP A 209 0.02 -10.42 -9.96
N ILE A 210 -0.83 -9.39 -9.98
CA ILE A 210 -1.67 -9.04 -8.82
C ILE A 210 -2.70 -10.13 -8.52
N SER A 211 -3.31 -10.72 -9.54
CA SER A 211 -4.25 -11.83 -9.35
C SER A 211 -3.57 -13.03 -8.69
N ILE A 212 -2.38 -13.41 -9.15
CA ILE A 212 -1.57 -14.47 -8.53
C ILE A 212 -1.22 -14.11 -7.08
N LEU A 213 -0.71 -12.89 -6.84
CA LEU A 213 -0.36 -12.41 -5.50
C LEU A 213 -1.55 -12.50 -4.53
N THR A 214 -2.74 -12.05 -4.96
CA THR A 214 -3.95 -12.11 -4.14
C THR A 214 -4.42 -13.53 -3.87
N ALA A 215 -4.29 -14.44 -4.84
CA ALA A 215 -4.65 -15.85 -4.66
C ALA A 215 -3.71 -16.54 -3.65
N GLU A 216 -2.41 -16.34 -3.78
CA GLU A 216 -1.40 -16.85 -2.85
C GLU A 216 -1.62 -16.30 -1.43
N ALA A 217 -1.89 -15.00 -1.31
CA ALA A 217 -2.21 -14.37 -0.02
C ALA A 217 -3.51 -14.91 0.60
N TYR A 218 -4.53 -15.20 -0.22
CA TYR A 218 -5.77 -15.79 0.27
C TYR A 218 -5.54 -17.22 0.79
N GLN A 219 -4.69 -18.00 0.12
CA GLN A 219 -4.28 -19.32 0.62
C GLN A 219 -3.58 -19.21 1.98
N LEU A 220 -2.64 -18.26 2.13
CA LEU A 220 -1.99 -17.99 3.42
C LEU A 220 -3.01 -17.58 4.50
N LYS A 221 -3.97 -16.71 4.16
CA LYS A 221 -5.05 -16.32 5.07
C LYS A 221 -5.82 -17.55 5.54
N VAL A 222 -6.27 -18.43 4.64
CA VAL A 222 -7.03 -19.63 5.00
C VAL A 222 -6.22 -20.59 5.87
N MET A 223 -4.94 -20.79 5.56
CA MET A 223 -4.06 -21.70 6.32
C MET A 223 -3.75 -21.19 7.73
N PHE A 224 -3.55 -19.88 7.90
CA PHE A 224 -3.04 -19.31 9.15
C PHE A 224 -4.08 -18.54 9.98
N ALA A 225 -5.21 -18.10 9.40
CA ALA A 225 -6.30 -17.46 10.15
C ALA A 225 -7.12 -18.47 10.97
N ASN A 226 -7.20 -19.71 10.50
CA ASN A 226 -7.95 -20.79 11.17
C ASN A 226 -7.09 -21.64 12.10
N ALA A 227 -5.81 -21.31 12.33
CA ALA A 227 -4.95 -22.06 13.24
C ALA A 227 -5.34 -21.77 14.70
N PRO A 228 -6.15 -22.62 15.37
CA PRO A 228 -6.61 -22.36 16.70
C PRO A 228 -5.47 -22.74 17.66
N ARG A 229 -5.02 -21.81 18.51
CA ARG A 229 -4.18 -22.09 19.70
C ARG A 229 -2.80 -22.71 19.44
N HIS A 230 -1.85 -21.93 18.91
CA HIS A 230 -0.42 -22.20 19.11
C HIS A 230 0.42 -20.96 19.49
N LEU A 231 -0.22 -19.87 19.93
CA LEU A 231 0.45 -18.68 20.48
C LEU A 231 0.95 -18.86 21.94
N THR A 232 1.10 -20.10 22.39
CA THR A 232 1.79 -20.47 23.63
C THR A 232 2.84 -21.51 23.30
N SER A 233 4.07 -21.05 23.03
CA SER A 233 5.30 -21.82 23.12
C SER A 233 6.44 -20.85 23.37
#